data_AF-A0A142XV94-F1
#
_entry.id   AF-A0A142XV94-F1
#
_cell.length_a   1.000
_cell.length_b   1.000
_cell.length_c   1.000
_cell.angle_alpha   90.00
_cell.angle_beta   90.00
_cell.angle_gamma   90.00
#
_symmetry.space_group_name_H-M   'P 1'
#
loop_
_entity.id
_entity.type
_entity.pdbx_description
1 polymer ?
#
loop_
_entity_poly.entity_id
_entity_poly.type
_entity_poly.pdbx_seq_one_letter_code
_entity_poly.pdbx_strand_id
1 'polypeptide(L)' 'MDFLDWLILGKGSWIAYPLAVLFVIGLWMGSSAMEAKAFNRVTGKNVTMWDAMFIQLRVQDEVAK' A
#
# COMPACT_ATOMS: atom_id res chain seq x y z
N MET A 1 2.51 -32.70 12.28
CA MET A 1 1.34 -31.79 12.19
C MET A 1 1.61 -30.73 13.24
N ASP A 2 2.33 -29.69 12.85
CA ASP A 2 2.86 -28.69 13.78
C ASP A 2 1.80 -27.64 14.13
N PHE A 3 1.98 -26.94 15.26
CA PHE A 3 1.05 -25.90 15.76
C PHE A 3 0.74 -24.82 14.70
N LEU A 4 1.73 -24.50 13.87
CA LEU A 4 1.61 -23.53 12.77
C LEU A 4 0.70 -24.05 11.63
N ASP A 5 0.72 -25.36 11.34
CA ASP A 5 -0.17 -25.97 10.34
C ASP A 5 -1.61 -25.99 10.84
N TRP A 6 -1.86 -26.21 12.13
CA TRP A 6 -3.19 -26.14 12.70
C TRP A 6 -3.76 -24.70 12.68
N LEU A 7 -2.91 -23.71 12.98
CA LEU A 7 -3.28 -22.29 13.00
C LEU A 7 -3.56 -21.73 11.59
N ILE A 8 -2.76 -22.13 10.59
CA ILE A 8 -2.82 -21.57 9.23
C ILE A 8 -3.67 -22.44 8.29
N LEU A 9 -3.51 -23.77 8.34
CA LEU A 9 -4.09 -24.75 7.41
C LEU A 9 -5.22 -25.60 8.01
N GLY A 10 -5.55 -25.40 9.30
CA GLY A 10 -6.70 -26.04 9.93
C GLY A 10 -7.99 -25.70 9.18
N LYS A 11 -8.85 -26.71 8.96
CA LYS A 11 -10.13 -26.69 8.22
C LYS A 11 -11.18 -25.63 8.66
N GLY A 12 -10.83 -24.73 9.58
CA GLY A 12 -11.63 -23.60 10.07
C GLY A 12 -10.93 -22.25 9.96
N SER A 13 -10.04 -22.05 8.99
CA SER A 13 -9.27 -20.79 8.82
C SER A 13 -10.07 -19.70 8.08
N TRP A 14 -11.27 -19.36 8.57
CA TRP A 14 -12.05 -18.21 8.06
C TRP A 14 -11.43 -16.86 8.46
N ILE A 15 -10.46 -16.87 9.38
CA ILE A 15 -9.78 -15.68 9.93
C ILE A 15 -8.47 -15.37 9.18
N ALA A 16 -7.76 -16.36 8.63
CA ALA A 16 -6.51 -16.09 7.92
C ALA A 16 -6.74 -15.31 6.62
N TYR A 17 -7.84 -15.59 5.90
CA TYR A 17 -8.22 -14.86 4.69
C TYR A 17 -8.40 -13.35 4.92
N PRO A 18 -9.26 -12.89 5.85
CA PRO A 18 -9.41 -11.46 6.09
C PRO A 18 -8.14 -10.82 6.63
N LEU A 19 -7.35 -11.51 7.45
CA LEU A 19 -6.05 -11.00 7.92
C LEU A 19 -5.06 -10.80 6.77
N ALA A 20 -4.98 -11.76 5.84
CA ALA A 20 -4.14 -11.64 4.65
C ALA A 20 -4.58 -10.46 3.77
N VAL A 21 -5.89 -10.28 3.59
CA VAL A 21 -6.45 -9.14 2.83
C VAL A 21 -6.09 -7.81 3.51
N LEU A 22 -6.29 -7.69 4.83
CA LEU A 22 -5.93 -6.48 5.58
C LEU A 22 -4.43 -6.20 5.52
N PHE A 23 -3.60 -7.23 5.56
CA PHE A 23 -2.16 -7.09 5.43
C PHE A 23 -1.76 -6.53 4.05
N VAL A 24 -2.34 -7.07 2.97
CA VAL A 24 -2.10 -6.57 1.60
C VAL A 24 -2.58 -5.12 1.45
N ILE A 25 -3.76 -4.79 1.98
CA ILE A 25 -4.27 -3.40 1.98
C ILE A 25 -3.34 -2.47 2.75
N GLY A 26 -2.84 -2.90 3.92
CA GLY A 26 -1.89 -2.14 4.73
C GLY A 26 -0.58 -1.85 4.00
N LEU A 27 -0.03 -2.85 3.30
CA LEU A 27 1.16 -2.66 2.45
C LEU A 27 0.89 -1.68 1.31
N TRP A 28 -0.27 -1.78 0.65
CA TRP A 28 -0.65 -0.89 -0.43
C TRP A 28 -0.80 0.57 0.05
N MET A 29 -1.49 0.79 1.17
CA MET A 29 -1.61 2.12 1.79
C MET A 29 -0.24 2.68 2.18
N GLY A 30 0.61 1.88 2.82
CA GLY A 30 1.96 2.28 3.21
C GLY A 30 2.83 2.68 2.03
N SER A 31 2.79 1.91 0.94
CA SER A 31 3.49 2.24 -0.30
C SER A 31 3.00 3.56 -0.91
N SER A 32 1.68 3.76 -0.98
CA SER A 32 1.06 4.98 -1.51
C SER A 32 1.40 6.22 -0.67
N ALA A 33 1.52 6.07 0.64
CA ALA A 33 1.93 7.17 1.52
C ALA A 33 3.38 7.61 1.27
N MET A 34 4.28 6.65 0.99
CA MET A 34 5.66 6.96 0.62
C MET A 34 5.74 7.64 -0.74
N GLU A 35 4.95 7.20 -1.72
CA GLU A 35 4.87 7.82 -3.04
C GLU A 35 4.35 9.26 -2.95
N ALA A 36 3.26 9.52 -2.22
CA ALA A 36 2.75 10.87 -2.00
C ALA A 36 3.80 11.78 -1.36
N LYS A 37 4.51 11.29 -0.35
CA LYS A 37 5.57 12.05 0.34
C LYS A 37 6.76 12.34 -0.58
N ALA A 38 7.17 11.37 -1.38
CA ALA A 38 8.25 11.54 -2.36
C ALA A 38 7.86 12.54 -3.44
N PHE A 39 6.65 12.43 -3.98
CA PHE A 39 6.12 13.35 -4.98
C PHE A 39 6.04 14.78 -4.46
N ASN A 40 5.51 14.97 -3.24
CA ASN A 40 5.43 16.28 -2.59
C ASN A 40 6.82 16.91 -2.37
N ARG A 41 7.81 16.08 -2.02
CA ARG A 41 9.20 16.53 -1.84
C ARG A 41 9.83 17.02 -3.15
N VAL A 42 9.53 16.36 -4.28
CA VAL A 42 10.11 16.69 -5.58
C VAL A 42 9.39 17.87 -6.24
N THR A 43 8.06 17.90 -6.16
CA THR A 43 7.24 18.88 -6.89
C THR A 43 6.82 20.10 -6.07
N GLY A 44 7.00 20.06 -4.75
CA GLY A 44 6.48 21.07 -3.82
C GLY A 44 4.95 21.07 -3.69
N LYS A 45 4.25 20.12 -4.32
CA LYS A 45 2.80 19.98 -4.20
C LYS A 45 2.42 19.35 -2.85
N ASN A 46 1.15 19.48 -2.48
CA ASN A 46 0.59 18.87 -1.27
C ASN A 46 -0.48 17.85 -1.67
N VAL A 47 -0.02 16.68 -2.12
CA VAL A 47 -0.86 15.58 -2.57
C VAL A 47 -1.04 14.60 -1.41
N THR A 48 -2.25 14.08 -1.25
CA THR A 48 -2.56 13.17 -0.14
C THR A 48 -2.25 11.72 -0.51
N MET A 49 -2.09 10.86 0.51
CA MET A 49 -1.97 9.41 0.30
C MET A 49 -3.14 8.85 -0.51
N TRP A 50 -4.35 9.39 -0.29
CA TRP A 50 -5.55 8.96 -1.00
C TRP A 50 -5.43 9.14 -2.51
N ASP A 51 -4.87 10.27 -2.95
CA ASP A 51 -4.63 10.52 -4.37
C ASP A 51 -3.59 9.53 -4.93
N ALA A 52 -2.52 9.24 -4.18
CA ALA A 52 -1.50 8.28 -4.59
C ALA A 52 -2.03 6.83 -4.67
N MET A 53 -3.06 6.49 -3.89
CA MET A 53 -3.68 5.16 -3.94
C MET A 53 -4.44 4.92 -5.25
N PHE A 54 -5.14 5.94 -5.78
CA PHE A 54 -6.02 5.76 -6.93
C PHE A 54 -5.49 6.39 -8.23
N ILE A 55 -4.45 7.21 -8.16
CA ILE A 55 -3.89 7.94 -9.31
C ILE A 55 -2.37 7.74 -9.33
N GLN A 56 -1.83 7.46 -10.52
CA GLN A 56 -0.38 7.41 -10.71
C GLN A 56 0.20 8.82 -10.66
N LEU A 57 0.91 9.13 -9.58
CA LEU A 57 1.66 10.38 -9.44
C LEU A 57 2.89 10.33 -10.37
N ARG A 58 2.89 11.16 -11.40
CA ARG A 58 4.02 11.29 -12.34
C ARG A 58 4.58 12.70 -12.27
N VAL A 59 5.90 12.80 -12.10
CA VAL A 59 6.62 14.04 -12.31
C VAL A 59 6.73 14.18 -13.83
N GLN A 60 5.87 14.99 -14.42
CA GLN A 60 6.06 15.44 -15.79
C GLN A 60 7.00 16.63 -15.69
N ASP A 61 8.22 16.46 -16.19
CA ASP A 61 9.16 17.56 -16.32
C ASP A 61 8.57 18.58 -17.31
N GLU A 62 8.02 19.69 -16.82
CA GLU A 62 8.06 20.91 -17.62
C GLU A 62 9.47 21.46 -17.46
N VAL A 63 10.41 20.97 -18.29
CA VAL A 63 11.64 21.68 -18.59
C VAL A 63 11.25 22.93 -19.38
N ALA A 64 10.71 23.92 -18.68
CA ALA A 64 10.66 25.28 -19.17
C ALA A 64 12.03 25.91 -18.84
N LYS A 65 12.98 25.76 -19.77
CA LYS A 65 14.14 26.64 -19.88
C LYS A 65 14.47 26.87 -21.34
#